data_AF-A0A8R1EUA8-F1
#
_entry.id   AF-A0A8R1EUA8-F1
#
_cell.length_a   1.000
_cell.length_b   1.000
_cell.length_c   1.000
_cell.angle_alpha   90.00
_cell.angle_beta   90.00
_cell.angle_gamma   90.00
#
_symmetry.space_group_name_H-M   'P 1'
#
loop_
_entity.id
_entity.type
_entity.pdbx_description
1 polymer ?
#
loop_
_entity_poly.entity_id
_entity_poly.type
_entity_poly.pdbx_seq_one_letter_code
_entity_poly.pdbx_strand_id
1 'polypeptide(L)'
;MLFQGVKRGIMEMSDLLVVTKDDGDLKAKAKLTQAEYISALKFMRPRLDSWRPKVMRSSIMDKESVSEVCTSLYEFWDTIGESGDLERRRQDQMKKWMWNHVKDEIMAVFQKHPKIAHLAPRLEKDIKSGKITPGLAAETMIRTFFGV
;
A
#
# COMPACT_ATOMS: atom_id res chain seq x y z
N MET A 1 2.56 15.52 -16.78
CA MET A 1 2.40 14.06 -16.91
C MET A 1 3.08 13.22 -15.81
N LEU A 2 4.11 13.70 -15.10
CA LEU A 2 4.79 12.95 -14.01
C LEU A 2 3.97 12.72 -12.71
N PHE A 3 2.82 13.38 -12.54
CA PHE A 3 2.02 13.34 -11.30
C PHE A 3 0.99 12.21 -11.21
N GLN A 4 0.81 11.43 -12.28
CA GLN A 4 -0.25 10.40 -12.37
C GLN A 4 0.13 9.10 -11.64
N GLY A 5 1.41 8.72 -11.60
CA GLY A 5 1.86 7.42 -11.05
C GLY A 5 1.81 7.32 -9.53
N VAL A 6 2.33 8.32 -8.81
CA VAL A 6 2.41 8.30 -7.33
C VAL A 6 1.04 8.48 -6.68
N LYS A 7 0.15 9.27 -7.30
CA LYS A 7 -1.21 9.49 -6.77
C LYS A 7 -2.12 8.28 -6.94
N ARG A 8 -1.93 7.47 -8.01
CA ARG A 8 -2.81 6.33 -8.27
C ARG A 8 -2.77 5.28 -7.15
N GLY A 9 -1.57 4.88 -6.70
CA GLY A 9 -1.44 3.90 -5.62
C GLY A 9 -2.00 4.38 -4.27
N ILE A 10 -1.84 5.67 -3.94
CA ILE A 10 -2.37 6.25 -2.70
C ILE A 10 -3.90 6.40 -2.77
N MET A 11 -4.42 6.80 -3.94
CA MET A 11 -5.87 6.95 -4.13
C MET A 11 -6.59 5.61 -4.12
N GLU A 12 -6.01 4.56 -4.72
CA GLU A 12 -6.56 3.20 -4.68
C GLU A 12 -6.65 2.67 -3.24
N MET A 13 -5.84 3.22 -2.32
CA MET A 13 -5.79 2.82 -0.91
C MET A 13 -6.49 3.77 0.08
N SER A 14 -7.17 4.82 -0.40
CA SER A 14 -7.81 5.82 0.47
C SER A 14 -9.28 5.51 0.71
N ASP A 15 -9.73 5.51 1.97
CA ASP A 15 -11.16 5.45 2.34
C ASP A 15 -11.77 6.86 2.54
N LEU A 16 -10.93 7.84 2.86
CA LEU A 16 -11.27 9.26 2.95
C LEU A 16 -10.07 10.10 2.48
N LEU A 17 -10.29 11.07 1.60
CA LEU A 17 -9.26 12.00 1.13
C LEU A 17 -9.60 13.43 1.55
N VAL A 18 -8.68 14.08 2.25
CA VAL A 18 -8.88 15.45 2.76
C VAL A 18 -7.89 16.39 2.09
N VAL A 19 -8.39 17.34 1.33
CA VAL A 19 -7.60 18.45 0.78
C VAL A 19 -7.50 19.52 1.85
N THR A 20 -6.31 19.69 2.42
CA THR A 20 -6.06 20.61 3.53
C THR A 20 -5.78 22.05 3.06
N LYS A 21 -5.80 22.99 4.01
CA LYS A 21 -5.58 24.44 3.79
C LYS A 21 -6.63 25.07 2.87
N ASP A 22 -7.90 24.72 3.08
CA ASP A 22 -9.04 25.35 2.41
C ASP A 22 -9.35 26.74 2.99
N ASP A 23 -8.37 27.63 2.98
CA ASP A 23 -8.43 28.96 3.59
C ASP A 23 -7.75 30.01 2.70
N GLY A 24 -8.10 31.29 2.93
CA GLY A 24 -7.55 32.44 2.22
C GLY A 24 -7.50 32.26 0.70
N ASP A 25 -6.33 32.56 0.13
CA ASP A 25 -6.06 32.48 -1.32
C ASP A 25 -6.02 31.04 -1.86
N LEU A 26 -5.95 30.04 -0.98
CA LEU A 26 -5.87 28.63 -1.36
C LEU A 26 -7.24 27.98 -1.58
N LYS A 27 -8.36 28.62 -1.18
CA LYS A 27 -9.72 28.07 -1.35
C LYS A 27 -10.03 27.63 -2.78
N ALA A 28 -9.70 28.47 -3.77
CA ALA A 28 -9.94 28.15 -5.18
C ALA A 28 -9.14 26.91 -5.63
N LYS A 29 -7.87 26.83 -5.21
CA LYS A 29 -6.99 25.70 -5.52
C LYS A 29 -7.43 24.42 -4.81
N ALA A 30 -7.87 24.52 -3.55
CA ALA A 30 -8.40 23.40 -2.78
C ALA A 30 -9.68 22.83 -3.43
N LYS A 31 -10.60 23.70 -3.88
CA LYS A 31 -11.81 23.31 -4.62
C LYS A 31 -11.50 22.60 -5.93
N LEU A 32 -10.56 23.14 -6.72
CA LEU A 32 -10.12 22.48 -7.97
C LEU A 32 -9.52 21.10 -7.68
N THR A 33 -8.64 21.02 -6.68
CA THR A 33 -7.98 19.77 -6.29
C THR A 33 -9.00 18.72 -5.82
N GLN A 34 -10.01 19.12 -5.03
CA GLN A 34 -11.11 18.24 -4.65
C GLN A 34 -11.84 17.69 -5.87
N ALA A 35 -12.17 18.54 -6.85
CA ALA A 35 -12.86 18.12 -8.06
C ALA A 35 -12.04 17.14 -8.90
N GLU A 36 -10.72 17.34 -9.00
CA GLU A 36 -9.80 16.40 -9.65
C GLU A 36 -9.82 15.02 -8.99
N TYR A 37 -9.76 14.97 -7.65
CA TYR A 37 -9.81 13.71 -6.91
C TYR A 37 -11.17 13.01 -7.02
N ILE A 38 -12.28 13.76 -6.96
CA ILE A 38 -13.63 13.20 -7.18
C ILE A 38 -13.73 12.60 -8.58
N SER A 39 -13.20 13.31 -9.59
CA SER A 39 -13.19 12.81 -10.97
C SER A 39 -12.39 11.51 -11.08
N ALA A 40 -11.18 11.46 -10.50
CA ALA A 40 -10.35 10.27 -10.50
C ALA A 40 -11.03 9.07 -9.81
N LEU A 41 -11.69 9.28 -8.67
CA LEU A 41 -12.41 8.24 -7.92
C LEU A 41 -13.55 7.59 -8.70
N LYS A 42 -14.19 8.31 -9.63
CA LYS A 42 -15.25 7.73 -10.48
C LYS A 42 -14.75 6.59 -11.37
N PHE A 43 -13.46 6.59 -11.72
CA PHE A 43 -12.86 5.56 -12.56
C PHE A 43 -12.25 4.41 -11.76
N MET A 44 -12.28 4.48 -10.42
CA MET A 44 -11.75 3.46 -9.54
C MET A 44 -12.88 2.58 -8.99
N ARG A 45 -12.63 1.27 -8.90
CA ARG A 45 -13.54 0.38 -8.19
C ARG A 45 -13.40 0.63 -6.69
N PRO A 46 -14.51 0.80 -5.95
CA PRO A 46 -14.47 0.84 -4.50
C PRO A 46 -13.79 -0.42 -3.95
N ARG A 47 -12.98 -0.26 -2.91
CA ARG A 47 -12.36 -1.40 -2.22
C ARG A 47 -13.33 -2.11 -1.27
N LEU A 48 -14.41 -1.44 -0.91
CA LEU A 48 -15.47 -1.91 -0.05
C LEU A 48 -16.78 -1.66 -0.78
N ASP A 49 -17.63 -2.67 -0.86
CA ASP A 49 -18.96 -2.50 -1.46
C ASP A 49 -19.84 -1.60 -0.58
N SER A 50 -19.60 -1.62 0.73
CA SER A 50 -20.30 -0.81 1.74
C SER A 50 -19.89 0.65 1.77
N TRP A 51 -18.71 1.02 1.26
CA TRP A 51 -18.18 2.38 1.37
C TRP A 51 -17.60 2.93 0.07
N ARG A 52 -18.12 4.09 -0.35
CA ARG A 52 -17.55 4.88 -1.43
C ARG A 52 -16.59 5.92 -0.85
N PRO A 53 -15.32 5.95 -1.28
CA PRO A 53 -14.37 6.95 -0.76
C PRO A 53 -14.87 8.38 -0.96
N LYS A 54 -14.76 9.18 0.10
CA LYS A 54 -15.18 10.59 0.09
C LYS A 54 -13.98 11.50 -0.12
N VAL A 55 -14.19 12.64 -0.78
CA VAL A 55 -13.19 13.71 -0.89
C VAL A 55 -13.72 14.96 -0.21
N MET A 56 -13.06 15.38 0.86
CA MET A 56 -13.43 16.54 1.66
C MET A 56 -12.36 17.62 1.56
N ARG A 57 -12.73 18.84 1.94
CA ARG A 57 -11.81 19.96 2.12
C ARG A 57 -11.84 20.35 3.59
N SER A 58 -10.69 20.74 4.14
CA SER A 58 -10.63 21.23 5.52
C SER A 58 -9.53 22.27 5.67
N SER A 59 -9.76 23.21 6.56
CA SER A 59 -8.75 24.14 7.05
C SER A 59 -8.63 23.98 8.56
N ILE A 60 -7.41 23.93 9.09
CA ILE A 60 -7.19 23.93 10.54
C ILE A 60 -7.63 25.25 11.19
N MET A 61 -7.73 26.32 10.40
CA MET A 61 -8.25 27.62 10.84
C MET A 61 -9.77 27.59 10.98
N ASP A 62 -10.43 26.61 10.36
CA ASP A 62 -11.87 26.38 10.41
C ASP A 62 -12.17 25.07 11.17
N LYS A 63 -12.45 25.22 12.46
CA LYS A 63 -12.74 24.09 13.36
C LYS A 63 -13.96 23.28 12.92
N GLU A 64 -14.93 23.90 12.26
CA GLU A 64 -16.13 23.21 11.78
C GLU A 64 -15.76 22.23 10.67
N SER A 65 -14.93 22.67 9.71
CA SER A 65 -14.44 21.79 8.64
C SER A 65 -13.68 20.56 9.16
N VAL A 66 -12.95 20.70 10.27
CA VAL A 66 -12.26 19.57 10.93
C VAL A 66 -13.26 18.63 11.59
N SER A 67 -14.29 19.18 12.25
CA SER A 67 -15.37 18.40 12.86
C SER A 67 -16.16 17.59 11.84
N GLU A 68 -16.42 18.16 10.65
CA GLU A 68 -17.06 17.44 9.54
C GLU A 68 -16.22 16.25 9.07
N VAL A 69 -14.89 16.43 8.94
CA VAL A 69 -13.97 15.34 8.61
C VAL A 69 -14.02 14.24 9.68
N CYS A 70 -14.02 14.60 10.97
CA CYS A 70 -14.16 13.64 12.07
C CYS A 70 -15.50 12.89 12.01
N THR A 71 -16.59 13.59 11.70
CA THR A 71 -17.93 12.97 11.56
C THR A 71 -17.94 11.94 10.43
N SER A 72 -17.34 12.29 9.28
CA SER A 72 -17.19 11.37 8.14
C SER A 72 -16.30 10.16 8.47
N LEU A 73 -15.29 10.32 9.33
CA LEU A 73 -14.48 9.20 9.82
C LEU A 73 -15.30 8.25 10.71
N TYR A 74 -16.15 8.77 11.61
CA TYR A 74 -17.03 7.91 12.42
C TYR A 74 -18.05 7.17 11.54
N GLU A 75 -18.68 7.87 10.60
CA GLU A 75 -19.60 7.25 9.63
C GLU A 75 -18.93 6.11 8.85
N PHE A 76 -17.67 6.28 8.45
CA PHE A 76 -16.90 5.20 7.83
C PHE A 76 -16.78 3.99 8.75
N TRP A 77 -16.37 4.18 10.00
CA TRP A 77 -16.19 3.10 10.97
C TRP A 77 -17.48 2.35 11.26
N ASP A 78 -18.59 3.07 11.43
CA ASP A 78 -19.91 2.48 11.66
C ASP A 78 -20.34 1.67 10.42
N THR A 79 -20.22 2.25 9.22
CA THR A 79 -20.61 1.59 7.96
C THR A 79 -19.86 0.27 7.74
N ILE A 80 -18.54 0.25 7.94
CA ILE A 80 -17.74 -0.97 7.73
C ILE A 80 -17.87 -1.98 8.87
N GLY A 81 -18.26 -1.50 10.06
CA GLY A 81 -18.56 -2.34 11.21
C GLY A 81 -19.86 -3.11 10.99
N GLU A 82 -20.92 -2.41 10.59
CA GLU A 82 -22.23 -2.99 10.31
C GLU A 82 -22.22 -3.93 9.09
N SER A 83 -21.41 -3.64 8.07
CA SER A 83 -21.31 -4.49 6.87
C SER A 83 -20.52 -5.80 7.10
N GLY A 84 -19.80 -5.92 8.22
CA GLY A 84 -18.87 -7.02 8.47
C GLY A 84 -17.56 -6.96 7.65
N ASP A 85 -17.36 -5.93 6.82
CA ASP A 85 -16.15 -5.77 6.02
C ASP A 85 -14.92 -5.53 6.89
N LEU A 86 -15.08 -4.91 8.07
CA LEU A 86 -13.99 -4.71 9.02
C LEU A 86 -13.39 -6.05 9.48
N GLU A 87 -14.25 -6.99 9.86
CA GLU A 87 -13.80 -8.29 10.36
C GLU A 87 -13.16 -9.12 9.25
N ARG A 88 -13.77 -9.14 8.06
CA ARG A 88 -13.18 -9.80 6.88
C ARG A 88 -11.79 -9.24 6.57
N ARG A 89 -11.63 -7.91 6.56
CA ARG A 89 -10.32 -7.25 6.33
C ARG A 89 -9.30 -7.64 7.39
N ARG A 90 -9.69 -7.71 8.66
CA ARG A 90 -8.78 -8.13 9.74
C ARG A 90 -8.30 -9.56 9.53
N GLN A 91 -9.20 -10.48 9.21
CA GLN A 91 -8.85 -11.87 8.93
C GLN A 91 -7.90 -12.00 7.74
N ASP A 92 -8.17 -11.28 6.64
CA ASP A 92 -7.30 -11.25 5.46
C ASP A 92 -5.91 -10.66 5.78
N GLN A 93 -5.86 -9.59 6.58
CA GLN A 93 -4.61 -8.99 7.04
C GLN A 93 -3.81 -9.95 7.93
N MET A 94 -4.47 -10.65 8.86
CA MET A 94 -3.81 -11.65 9.71
C MET A 94 -3.24 -12.80 8.88
N LYS A 95 -3.99 -13.31 7.90
CA LYS A 95 -3.50 -14.34 6.98
C LYS A 95 -2.29 -13.85 6.19
N LYS A 96 -2.34 -12.62 5.66
CA LYS A 96 -1.21 -12.00 4.95
C LYS A 96 0.00 -11.84 5.86
N TRP A 97 -0.21 -11.42 7.11
CA TRP A 97 0.87 -11.24 8.08
C TRP A 97 1.53 -12.56 8.42
N MET A 98 0.75 -13.62 8.65
CA MET A 98 1.26 -14.98 8.87
C MET A 98 2.18 -15.43 7.73
N TRP A 99 1.73 -15.30 6.47
CA TRP A 99 2.55 -15.72 5.32
C TRP A 99 3.79 -14.86 5.11
N ASN A 100 3.71 -13.55 5.38
CA ASN A 100 4.88 -12.68 5.36
C ASN A 100 5.90 -13.10 6.41
N HIS A 101 5.45 -13.40 7.63
CA HIS A 101 6.33 -13.86 8.69
C HIS A 101 7.02 -15.19 8.31
N VAL A 102 6.27 -16.16 7.78
CA VAL A 102 6.85 -17.42 7.28
C VAL A 102 7.91 -17.16 6.20
N LYS A 103 7.61 -16.27 5.24
CA LYS A 103 8.55 -15.91 4.17
C LYS A 103 9.82 -15.27 4.73
N ASP A 104 9.68 -14.34 5.67
CA ASP A 104 10.80 -13.60 6.26
C ASP A 104 11.69 -14.54 7.08
N GLU A 105 11.11 -15.46 7.86
CA GLU A 105 11.87 -16.46 8.61
C GLU A 105 12.59 -17.45 7.69
N ILE A 106 11.92 -17.97 6.66
CA ILE A 106 12.55 -18.86 5.67
C ILE A 106 13.71 -18.13 4.98
N MET A 107 13.51 -16.88 4.56
CA MET A 107 14.55 -16.09 3.92
C MET A 107 15.73 -15.82 4.87
N ALA A 108 15.45 -15.52 6.14
CA ALA A 108 16.48 -15.31 7.15
C ALA A 108 17.32 -16.57 7.38
N VAL A 109 16.68 -17.74 7.48
CA VAL A 109 17.37 -19.04 7.60
C VAL A 109 18.19 -19.33 6.34
N PHE A 110 17.62 -19.12 5.16
CA PHE A 110 18.28 -19.34 3.88
C PHE A 110 19.54 -18.49 3.71
N GLN A 111 19.46 -17.19 4.01
CA GLN A 111 20.60 -16.27 3.91
C GLN A 111 21.69 -16.55 4.95
N LYS A 112 21.32 -16.98 6.16
CA LYS A 112 22.28 -17.33 7.22
C LYS A 112 22.92 -18.71 7.03
N HIS A 113 22.40 -19.55 6.13
CA HIS A 113 22.96 -20.88 5.91
C HIS A 113 24.41 -20.80 5.40
N PRO A 114 25.39 -21.45 6.05
CA PRO A 114 26.82 -21.25 5.76
C PRO A 114 27.20 -21.47 4.28
N LYS A 115 26.63 -22.51 3.64
CA LYS A 115 26.88 -22.76 2.21
C LYS A 115 26.34 -21.64 1.32
N ILE A 116 25.19 -21.06 1.67
CA ILE A 116 24.54 -20.01 0.89
C ILE A 116 25.25 -18.68 1.10
N ALA A 117 25.58 -18.33 2.34
CA ALA A 117 26.35 -17.14 2.67
C ALA A 117 27.69 -17.09 1.93
N HIS A 118 28.34 -18.24 1.74
CA HIS A 118 29.57 -18.34 0.95
C HIS A 118 29.35 -18.33 -0.56
N LEU A 119 28.28 -18.98 -1.04
CA LEU A 119 27.98 -19.13 -2.48
C LEU A 119 27.41 -17.85 -3.11
N ALA A 120 26.56 -17.11 -2.40
CA ALA A 120 25.80 -15.98 -2.94
C ALA A 120 26.70 -14.89 -3.58
N PRO A 121 27.78 -14.40 -2.92
CA PRO A 121 28.61 -13.35 -3.52
C PRO A 121 29.28 -13.77 -4.82
N ARG A 122 29.62 -15.06 -4.95
CA ARG A 122 30.19 -15.62 -6.18
C ARG A 122 29.16 -15.61 -7.31
N LEU A 123 27.96 -16.10 -7.05
CA LEU A 123 26.89 -16.14 -8.05
C LEU A 123 26.48 -14.72 -8.50
N GLU A 124 26.41 -13.75 -7.58
CA GLU A 124 26.15 -12.35 -7.92
C GLU A 124 27.22 -11.77 -8.86
N LYS A 125 28.49 -12.11 -8.65
CA LYS A 125 29.60 -11.71 -9.54
C LYS A 125 29.48 -12.38 -10.92
N ASP A 126 29.10 -13.65 -10.95
CA ASP A 126 28.93 -14.39 -12.20
C ASP A 126 27.72 -13.87 -13.01
N ILE A 127 26.64 -13.43 -12.34
CA ILE A 127 25.52 -12.71 -12.98
C ILE A 127 25.99 -11.37 -13.56
N LYS A 128 26.68 -10.55 -12.76
CA LYS A 128 27.16 -9.22 -13.21
C LYS A 128 28.12 -9.30 -14.40
N SER A 129 28.87 -10.40 -14.49
CA SER A 129 29.78 -10.66 -15.62
C SER A 129 29.13 -11.42 -16.79
N GLY A 130 27.84 -11.71 -16.73
CA GLY A 130 27.09 -12.38 -17.79
C GLY A 130 27.41 -13.87 -17.98
N LYS A 131 28.07 -14.51 -17.01
CA LYS A 131 28.46 -15.92 -17.10
C LYS A 131 27.32 -16.89 -16.83
N ILE A 132 26.38 -16.48 -15.97
CA ILE A 132 25.20 -17.26 -15.60
C ILE A 132 23.97 -16.34 -15.58
N THR A 133 22.80 -16.93 -15.78
CA THR A 133 21.53 -16.20 -15.65
C THR A 133 21.10 -16.09 -14.18
N PRO A 134 20.30 -15.07 -13.80
CA PRO A 134 19.74 -14.98 -12.45
C PRO A 134 18.90 -16.20 -12.05
N GLY A 135 18.18 -16.80 -13.01
CA GLY A 135 17.38 -18.01 -12.76
C GLY A 135 18.23 -19.21 -12.38
N LEU A 136 19.32 -19.46 -13.12
CA LEU A 136 20.26 -20.55 -12.82
C LEU A 136 20.95 -20.35 -11.47
N ALA A 137 21.35 -19.11 -11.15
CA ALA A 137 21.93 -18.78 -9.85
C ALA A 137 20.96 -19.07 -8.69
N ALA A 138 19.71 -18.64 -8.82
CA ALA A 138 18.67 -18.89 -7.81
C ALA A 138 18.41 -20.38 -7.61
N GLU A 139 18.28 -21.15 -8.69
CA GLU A 139 18.13 -22.61 -8.64
C GLU A 139 19.33 -23.27 -7.95
N THR A 140 20.56 -22.86 -8.28
CA THR A 140 21.78 -23.37 -7.66
C THR A 140 21.79 -23.11 -6.15
N MET A 141 21.39 -21.92 -5.70
CA MET A 141 21.28 -21.62 -4.27
C MET A 141 20.22 -22.49 -3.58
N ILE A 142 19.03 -22.64 -4.19
CA ILE A 142 17.95 -23.47 -3.64
C ILE A 142 18.39 -24.94 -3.51
N ARG A 143 18.97 -25.51 -4.57
CA ARG A 143 19.50 -26.88 -4.59
C ARG A 143 20.59 -27.08 -3.53
N THR A 144 21.52 -26.12 -3.42
CA THR A 144 22.58 -26.14 -2.40
C THR A 144 22.03 -26.09 -0.97
N PHE A 145 20.95 -25.34 -0.73
CA PHE A 145 20.30 -25.23 0.58
C PHE A 145 19.62 -26.54 0.98
N PHE A 146 18.90 -27.19 0.06
CA PHE A 146 18.24 -28.47 0.30
C PHE A 146 19.15 -29.69 0.19
N GLY A 147 20.38 -29.52 -0.32
CA GLY A 147 21.34 -30.61 -0.50
C GLY A 147 21.01 -31.58 -1.64
N VAL A 148 20.32 -31.09 -2.68
CA VAL A 148 19.89 -31.87 -3.86
C VAL A 148 20.56 -31.43 -5.15
#